data_AF-A0A8C5STQ5-F1
#
_entry.id   AF-A0A8C5STQ5-F1
#
_cell.length_a   1.000
_cell.length_b   1.000
_cell.length_c   1.000
_cell.angle_alpha   90.00
_cell.angle_beta   90.00
_cell.angle_gamma   90.00
#
_symmetry.space_group_name_H-M   'P 1'
#
loop_
_entity.id
_entity.type
_entity.pdbx_description
1 polymer ?
#
loop_
_entity_poly.entity_id
_entity_poly.type
_entity_poly.pdbx_seq_one_letter_code
_entity_poly.pdbx_strand_id
1 'polypeptide(L)'
;MLLLCLGLLSLSGLAYPVEVKRPRGVSLTNHHFYDESKSFTCLDGSATISFDRVNDDYCDCKDGSDEPGTAACPNGRFHCSNAGYRPMYIPSSRINDGICDCCDTTDEYNSGTICENTCREMGRKEREALKQMAEVAREGFEIKKALMEEASKRKEEKEKKLTELQEGKNSVEEQVEALRLAKEAAEKPEKEAKDIHQKAWEEKNAAEKAAQDQAKAKEAFHKLDDNTDGMISVVELQVHPELDVDGDGTLSEMEAQVRKEILNYQGRLFTKYLLVIINLLSILPPKVLLTHSISIRSRAE
;
A
#
# COMPACT_ATOMS: atom_id res chain seq x y z
N MET A 1 54.82 -16.17 48.79
CA MET A 1 54.29 -15.75 47.47
C MET A 1 54.69 -14.33 47.04
N LEU A 2 55.46 -13.54 47.82
CA LEU A 2 55.99 -12.24 47.37
C LEU A 2 57.30 -12.33 46.57
N LEU A 3 58.07 -13.41 46.72
CA LEU A 3 59.38 -13.58 46.06
C LEU A 3 59.32 -14.03 44.59
N LEU A 4 58.17 -14.55 44.13
CA LEU A 4 58.00 -14.98 42.74
C LEU A 4 57.63 -13.81 41.79
N CYS A 5 57.11 -12.70 42.30
CA CYS A 5 56.74 -11.53 41.48
C CYS A 5 57.94 -10.60 41.19
N LEU A 6 58.99 -10.62 42.01
CA LEU A 6 60.20 -9.81 41.83
C LEU A 6 61.13 -10.31 40.71
N GLY A 7 61.03 -11.60 40.32
CA GLY A 7 61.82 -12.17 39.23
C GLY A 7 61.27 -11.93 37.82
N LEU A 8 60.01 -11.47 37.69
CA LEU A 8 59.37 -11.18 36.40
C LEU A 8 59.54 -9.71 35.96
N LEU A 9 59.99 -8.83 36.86
CA LEU A 9 60.25 -7.41 36.58
C LEU A 9 61.64 -7.14 35.99
N SER A 10 62.53 -8.15 35.92
CA SER A 10 63.92 -7.99 35.47
C SER A 10 64.19 -8.42 34.02
N LEU A 11 63.18 -8.87 33.25
CA LEU A 11 63.34 -9.27 31.85
C LEU A 11 62.77 -8.29 30.80
N SER A 12 62.25 -7.13 31.19
CA SER A 12 61.72 -6.11 30.26
C SER A 12 62.81 -5.21 29.62
N GLY A 13 64.10 -5.56 29.76
CA GLY A 13 65.21 -4.65 29.51
C GLY A 13 65.82 -4.61 28.10
N LEU A 14 65.38 -5.39 27.11
CA LEU A 14 66.03 -5.42 25.78
C LEU A 14 65.02 -5.54 24.63
N ALA A 15 63.98 -4.72 24.62
CA ALA A 15 63.23 -4.48 23.37
C ALA A 15 64.03 -3.48 22.52
N TYR A 16 65.00 -3.97 21.75
CA TYR A 16 65.61 -3.14 20.71
C TYR A 16 64.59 -2.94 19.59
N PRO A 17 64.38 -1.70 19.10
CA PRO A 17 63.57 -1.50 17.91
C PRO A 17 64.23 -2.25 16.75
N VAL A 18 63.52 -3.21 16.16
CA VAL A 18 63.94 -3.85 14.91
C VAL A 18 63.65 -2.85 13.80
N GLU A 19 64.67 -2.10 13.43
CA GLU A 19 64.61 -1.20 12.27
C GLU A 19 64.89 -2.00 10.99
N VAL A 20 63.88 -2.13 10.15
CA VAL A 20 64.04 -2.74 8.82
C VAL A 20 64.76 -1.73 7.93
N LYS A 21 66.00 -2.04 7.56
CA LYS A 21 66.77 -1.24 6.59
C LYS A 21 66.03 -1.21 5.25
N ARG A 22 65.85 -0.01 4.71
CA ARG A 22 65.21 0.23 3.42
C ARG A 22 65.68 1.57 2.86
N PRO A 23 65.70 1.76 1.53
CA PRO A 23 65.96 3.07 0.95
C PRO A 23 64.92 4.10 1.40
N ARG A 24 65.33 5.37 1.38
CA ARG A 24 64.45 6.50 1.68
C ARG A 24 63.23 6.48 0.76
N GLY A 25 62.06 6.83 1.30
CA GLY A 25 60.82 6.93 0.53
C GLY A 25 60.17 5.61 0.11
N VAL A 26 60.75 4.46 0.46
CA VAL A 26 60.17 3.12 0.22
C VAL A 26 59.31 2.69 1.41
N SER A 27 58.05 2.26 1.23
CA SER A 27 57.25 1.76 2.37
C SER A 27 57.74 0.42 2.95
N LEU A 28 57.35 0.10 4.19
CA LEU A 28 57.65 -1.21 4.79
C LEU A 28 57.07 -2.37 3.96
N THR A 29 55.92 -2.18 3.30
CA THR A 29 55.33 -3.21 2.42
C THR A 29 56.21 -3.46 1.20
N ASN A 30 56.86 -2.42 0.67
CA ASN A 30 57.65 -2.50 -0.57
C ASN A 30 59.15 -2.77 -0.33
N HIS A 31 59.62 -2.85 0.92
CA HIS A 31 61.05 -3.00 1.23
C HIS A 31 61.72 -4.18 0.51
N HIS A 32 60.98 -5.29 0.31
CA HIS A 32 61.50 -6.51 -0.29
C HIS A 32 61.86 -6.38 -1.78
N PHE A 33 61.37 -5.34 -2.47
CA PHE A 33 61.76 -5.04 -3.84
C PHE A 33 63.13 -4.34 -3.94
N TYR A 34 63.63 -3.79 -2.83
CA TYR A 34 64.83 -2.96 -2.78
C TYR A 34 65.94 -3.66 -1.99
N ASP A 35 66.44 -4.77 -2.53
CA ASP A 35 67.55 -5.54 -1.97
C ASP A 35 68.89 -5.02 -2.52
N GLU A 36 69.67 -4.35 -1.67
CA GLU A 36 70.98 -3.76 -2.01
C GLU A 36 72.00 -4.79 -2.55
N SER A 37 71.79 -6.09 -2.31
CA SER A 37 72.70 -7.16 -2.75
C SER A 37 72.50 -7.59 -4.21
N LYS A 38 71.47 -7.09 -4.90
CA LYS A 38 71.09 -7.49 -6.26
C LYS A 38 70.91 -6.27 -7.16
N SER A 39 70.86 -6.50 -8.47
CA SER A 39 70.38 -5.48 -9.41
C SER A 39 68.91 -5.16 -9.15
N PHE A 40 68.54 -3.89 -9.29
CA PHE A 40 67.17 -3.44 -9.13
C PHE A 40 66.41 -3.60 -10.45
N THR A 41 65.24 -4.21 -10.41
CA THR A 41 64.33 -4.27 -11.56
C THR A 41 63.19 -3.31 -11.29
N CYS A 42 62.93 -2.38 -12.22
CA CYS A 42 61.80 -1.46 -12.11
C CYS A 42 60.51 -2.24 -11.82
N LEU A 43 59.62 -1.69 -10.99
CA LEU A 43 58.44 -2.43 -10.54
C LEU A 43 57.45 -2.72 -11.68
N ASP A 44 57.48 -1.92 -12.74
CA ASP A 44 56.78 -2.15 -14.01
C ASP A 44 57.47 -3.15 -14.96
N GLY A 45 58.67 -3.61 -14.62
CA GLY A 45 59.49 -4.52 -15.43
C GLY A 45 60.12 -3.87 -16.67
N SER A 46 60.14 -2.55 -16.76
CA SER A 46 60.63 -1.82 -17.95
C SER A 46 62.16 -1.92 -18.14
N ALA A 47 62.92 -1.95 -17.05
CA ALA A 47 64.38 -2.06 -17.07
C ALA A 47 64.92 -2.77 -15.81
N THR A 48 66.16 -3.25 -15.91
CA THR A 48 66.97 -3.73 -14.77
C THR A 48 68.26 -2.93 -14.74
N ILE A 49 68.51 -2.27 -13.60
CA ILE A 49 69.61 -1.32 -13.37
C ILE A 49 70.48 -1.77 -12.18
N SER A 50 71.68 -1.20 -12.05
CA SER A 50 72.49 -1.38 -10.83
C SER A 50 71.75 -0.78 -9.63
N PHE A 51 71.90 -1.38 -8.44
CA PHE A 51 71.28 -0.81 -7.24
C PHE A 51 71.81 0.59 -6.89
N ASP A 52 73.03 0.93 -7.31
CA ASP A 52 73.62 2.25 -7.12
C ASP A 52 72.86 3.38 -7.84
N ARG A 53 71.97 3.02 -8.77
CA ARG A 53 71.07 3.94 -9.48
C ARG A 53 69.74 4.16 -8.76
N VAL A 54 69.52 3.52 -7.62
CA VAL A 54 68.33 3.75 -6.80
C VAL A 54 68.59 4.96 -5.91
N ASN A 55 67.77 6.00 -6.05
CA ASN A 55 67.93 7.32 -5.42
C ASN A 55 69.23 8.02 -5.83
N ASP A 56 69.60 7.95 -7.11
CA ASP A 56 70.78 8.64 -7.64
C ASP A 56 70.47 10.04 -8.22
N ASP A 57 69.24 10.51 -8.04
CA ASP A 57 68.72 11.79 -8.55
C ASP A 57 68.60 11.82 -10.09
N TYR A 58 68.49 10.65 -10.72
CA TYR A 58 68.23 10.50 -12.14
C TYR A 58 67.11 9.48 -12.41
N CYS A 59 66.19 9.81 -13.31
CA CYS A 59 65.04 8.94 -13.60
C CYS A 59 65.35 7.91 -14.71
N ASP A 60 65.70 6.69 -14.32
CA ASP A 60 65.94 5.52 -15.16
C ASP A 60 64.67 4.68 -15.41
N CYS A 61 63.76 4.56 -14.44
CA CYS A 61 62.53 3.77 -14.59
C CYS A 61 61.33 4.61 -15.07
N LYS A 62 60.50 4.05 -15.96
CA LYS A 62 59.30 4.74 -16.48
C LYS A 62 58.22 4.95 -15.41
N ASP A 63 58.14 4.04 -14.44
CA ASP A 63 57.23 4.12 -13.30
C ASP A 63 57.80 4.93 -12.13
N GLY A 64 59.06 5.37 -12.22
CA GLY A 64 59.78 6.12 -11.19
C GLY A 64 60.08 5.33 -9.91
N SER A 65 60.12 3.99 -10.01
CA SER A 65 60.40 3.11 -8.87
C SER A 65 61.88 3.09 -8.44
N ASP A 66 62.78 3.56 -9.27
CA ASP A 66 64.19 3.79 -8.96
C ASP A 66 64.41 4.99 -8.05
N GLU A 67 63.54 6.01 -8.11
CA GLU A 67 63.67 7.26 -7.36
C GLU A 67 62.56 7.45 -6.29
N PRO A 68 62.39 6.52 -5.32
CA PRO A 68 61.38 6.65 -4.27
C PRO A 68 61.69 7.77 -3.26
N GLY A 69 62.96 8.18 -3.15
CA GLY A 69 63.51 9.08 -2.16
C GLY A 69 64.00 10.43 -2.71
N THR A 70 63.90 10.68 -4.01
CA THR A 70 64.32 11.92 -4.69
C THR A 70 63.21 12.47 -5.59
N ALA A 71 63.37 13.72 -6.04
CA ALA A 71 62.40 14.40 -6.91
C ALA A 71 62.61 14.12 -8.42
N ALA A 72 63.55 13.24 -8.79
CA ALA A 72 64.00 13.10 -10.18
C ALA A 72 62.95 12.54 -11.14
N CYS A 73 62.05 11.67 -10.68
CA CYS A 73 61.01 11.08 -11.51
C CYS A 73 59.66 11.83 -11.39
N PRO A 74 59.01 12.24 -12.50
CA PRO A 74 57.77 13.04 -12.46
C PRO A 74 56.54 12.28 -11.94
N ASN A 75 56.53 10.95 -12.08
CA ASN A 75 55.45 10.07 -11.58
C ASN A 75 55.82 9.39 -10.25
N GLY A 76 56.95 9.76 -9.66
CA GLY A 76 57.46 9.18 -8.43
C GLY A 76 56.57 9.50 -7.22
N ARG A 77 56.64 8.64 -6.20
CA ARG A 77 55.90 8.81 -4.94
C ARG A 77 56.81 8.54 -3.77
N PHE A 78 56.87 9.49 -2.85
CA PHE A 78 57.64 9.39 -1.63
C PHE A 78 56.78 8.89 -0.48
N HIS A 79 57.26 7.90 0.28
CA HIS A 79 56.58 7.41 1.47
C HIS A 79 57.07 8.10 2.75
N CYS A 80 56.23 8.96 3.33
CA CYS A 80 56.41 9.47 4.69
C CYS A 80 56.08 8.34 5.68
N SER A 81 57.01 8.02 6.58
CA SER A 81 56.80 6.94 7.55
C SER A 81 55.90 7.39 8.71
N ASN A 82 55.96 8.68 9.03
CA ASN A 82 55.13 9.37 10.01
C ASN A 82 55.04 8.61 11.34
N ALA A 83 56.19 8.21 11.89
CA ALA A 83 56.24 7.37 13.09
C ALA A 83 55.46 8.00 14.25
N GLY A 84 54.45 7.27 14.75
CA GLY A 84 53.52 7.76 15.78
C GLY A 84 52.22 8.38 15.25
N TYR A 85 52.08 8.47 13.92
CA TYR A 85 50.90 8.88 13.17
C TYR A 85 50.62 7.93 11.99
N ARG A 86 49.80 8.34 11.02
CA ARG A 86 49.48 7.56 9.82
C ARG A 86 50.52 7.77 8.71
N PRO A 87 51.06 6.70 8.11
CA PRO A 87 51.94 6.81 6.95
C PRO A 87 51.17 7.39 5.76
N MET A 88 51.87 8.11 4.90
CA MET A 88 51.26 8.70 3.71
C MET A 88 52.25 8.76 2.56
N TYR A 89 51.73 8.95 1.36
CA TYR A 89 52.54 9.19 0.17
C TYR A 89 52.35 10.61 -0.30
N ILE A 90 53.45 11.25 -0.69
CA ILE A 90 53.47 12.54 -1.37
C ILE A 90 54.05 12.38 -2.79
N PRO A 91 53.72 13.28 -3.73
CA PRO A 91 54.38 13.31 -5.02
C PRO A 91 55.90 13.55 -4.87
N SER A 92 56.72 12.94 -5.72
CA SER A 92 58.17 13.16 -5.76
C SER A 92 58.56 14.63 -5.91
N SER A 93 57.74 15.42 -6.62
CA SER A 93 57.96 16.85 -6.81
C SER A 93 57.97 17.67 -5.51
N ARG A 94 57.53 17.09 -4.38
CA ARG A 94 57.53 17.73 -3.06
C ARG A 94 58.71 17.33 -2.18
N ILE A 95 59.65 16.57 -2.72
CA ILE A 95 60.86 16.21 -2.00
C ILE A 95 61.87 17.35 -2.17
N ASN A 96 62.32 17.93 -1.07
CA ASN A 96 63.24 19.05 -1.03
C ASN A 96 62.75 20.30 -1.79
N ASP A 97 61.44 20.54 -1.83
CA ASP A 97 60.87 21.72 -2.49
C ASP A 97 60.83 22.96 -1.57
N GLY A 98 61.25 22.80 -0.32
CA GLY A 98 61.26 23.82 0.72
C GLY A 98 59.99 23.84 1.58
N ILE A 99 59.02 22.96 1.35
CA ILE A 99 57.74 22.86 2.05
C ILE A 99 57.72 21.57 2.89
N CYS A 100 57.34 21.69 4.16
CA CYS A 100 57.22 20.53 5.05
C CYS A 100 55.86 19.82 4.84
N ASP A 101 55.79 18.81 3.98
CA ASP A 101 54.61 18.00 3.71
C ASP A 101 54.49 16.80 4.65
N CYS A 102 55.59 16.09 4.92
CA CYS A 102 55.60 14.97 5.87
C CYS A 102 55.69 15.50 7.30
N CYS A 103 54.86 14.95 8.21
CA CYS A 103 54.96 15.34 9.62
C CYS A 103 56.23 14.87 10.31
N ASP A 104 56.92 13.87 9.72
CA ASP A 104 58.18 13.34 10.21
C ASP A 104 59.41 14.03 9.60
N THR A 105 59.17 15.05 8.76
CA THR A 105 60.19 15.88 8.11
C THR A 105 61.15 15.12 7.19
N THR A 106 60.74 13.93 6.71
CA THR A 106 61.63 13.06 5.94
C THR A 106 61.76 13.44 4.47
N ASP A 107 60.84 14.26 3.98
CA ASP A 107 60.77 14.90 2.67
C ASP A 107 61.82 16.01 2.50
N GLU A 108 62.00 16.86 3.51
CA GLU A 108 62.90 18.02 3.46
C GLU A 108 64.26 17.73 4.11
N TYR A 109 65.01 16.80 3.52
CA TYR A 109 66.30 16.35 4.07
C TYR A 109 67.52 17.12 3.54
N ASN A 110 67.38 17.84 2.43
CA ASN A 110 68.48 18.55 1.75
C ASN A 110 68.05 19.90 1.11
N SER A 111 66.88 20.46 1.43
CA SER A 111 66.42 21.76 0.92
C SER A 111 66.98 22.97 1.66
N GLY A 112 67.53 22.76 2.86
CA GLY A 112 67.94 23.85 3.77
C GLY A 112 66.79 24.39 4.63
N THR A 113 65.56 23.92 4.45
CA THR A 113 64.41 24.22 5.30
C THR A 113 64.48 23.43 6.62
N ILE A 114 64.16 24.09 7.74
CA ILE A 114 64.10 23.45 9.05
C ILE A 114 62.63 23.12 9.35
N CYS A 115 62.28 21.84 9.26
CA CYS A 115 60.96 21.33 9.59
C CYS A 115 60.91 20.77 11.04
N GLU A 116 59.74 20.82 11.66
CA GLU A 116 59.50 20.26 13.00
C GLU A 116 58.69 18.96 12.94
N ASN A 117 59.10 17.94 13.70
CA ASN A 117 58.38 16.68 13.75
C ASN A 117 57.12 16.79 14.62
N THR A 118 55.95 16.79 13.98
CA THR A 118 54.63 16.95 14.64
C THR A 118 53.82 15.66 14.72
N CYS A 119 54.35 14.52 14.23
CA CYS A 119 53.60 13.27 14.12
C CYS A 119 53.04 12.77 15.45
N ARG A 120 53.83 12.83 16.54
CA ARG A 120 53.41 12.32 17.85
C ARG A 120 52.21 13.08 18.39
N GLU A 121 52.21 14.40 18.24
CA GLU A 121 51.09 15.24 18.69
C GLU A 121 49.85 15.00 17.84
N MET A 122 49.99 14.98 16.51
CA MET A 122 48.88 14.71 15.60
C MET A 122 48.26 13.33 15.85
N GLY A 123 49.08 12.29 16.01
CA GLY A 123 48.61 10.96 16.34
C GLY A 123 47.97 10.86 17.73
N ARG A 124 48.44 11.64 18.71
CA ARG A 124 47.76 11.72 20.01
C ARG A 124 46.36 12.31 19.86
N LYS A 125 46.22 13.44 19.15
CA LYS A 125 44.94 14.11 18.91
C LYS A 125 43.96 13.21 18.15
N GLU A 126 44.41 12.54 17.08
CA GLU A 126 43.56 11.62 16.30
C GLU A 126 43.09 10.43 17.13
N ARG A 127 43.98 9.80 17.92
CA ARG A 127 43.59 8.69 18.82
C ARG A 127 42.58 9.12 19.88
N GLU A 128 42.75 10.32 20.44
CA GLU A 128 41.82 10.87 21.42
C GLU A 128 40.44 11.12 20.81
N ALA A 129 40.39 11.72 19.61
CA ALA A 129 39.14 11.93 18.89
C ALA A 129 38.44 10.61 18.51
N LEU A 130 39.19 9.62 18.02
CA LEU A 130 38.65 8.29 17.70
C LEU A 130 38.12 7.58 18.94
N LYS A 131 38.79 7.72 20.10
CA LYS A 131 38.31 7.16 21.36
C LYS A 131 36.98 7.79 21.80
N GLN A 132 36.85 9.11 21.69
CA GLN A 132 35.59 9.80 22.00
C GLN A 132 34.47 9.35 21.05
N MET A 133 34.76 9.24 19.75
CA MET A 133 33.78 8.77 18.76
C MET A 133 33.37 7.31 19.01
N ALA A 134 34.31 6.44 19.38
CA ALA A 134 34.04 5.05 19.71
C ALA A 134 33.13 4.92 20.95
N GLU A 135 33.30 5.79 21.94
CA GLU A 135 32.45 5.78 23.14
C GLU A 135 31.02 6.22 22.82
N VAL A 136 30.85 7.31 22.06
CA VAL A 136 29.52 7.74 21.60
C VAL A 136 28.85 6.67 20.75
N ALA A 137 29.62 6.01 19.87
CA ALA A 137 29.09 4.91 19.05
C ALA A 137 28.66 3.70 19.90
N ARG A 138 29.42 3.38 20.96
CA ARG A 138 29.10 2.31 21.91
C ARG A 138 27.80 2.61 22.67
N GLU A 139 27.66 3.82 23.21
CA GLU A 139 26.44 4.26 23.89
C GLU A 139 25.23 4.24 22.93
N GLY A 140 25.39 4.77 21.72
CA GLY A 140 24.35 4.74 20.70
C GLY A 140 23.96 3.31 20.29
N PHE A 141 24.91 2.38 20.28
CA PHE A 141 24.65 0.98 19.98
C PHE A 141 23.82 0.28 21.07
N GLU A 142 24.10 0.54 22.35
CA GLU A 142 23.32 -0.04 23.45
C GLU A 142 21.87 0.45 23.43
N ILE A 143 21.65 1.74 23.16
CA ILE A 143 20.30 2.30 23.00
C ILE A 143 19.59 1.65 21.81
N LYS A 144 20.27 1.53 20.66
CA LYS A 144 19.72 0.87 19.48
C LYS A 144 19.30 -0.57 19.80
N LYS A 145 20.13 -1.31 20.53
CA LYS A 145 19.83 -2.69 20.94
C LYS A 145 18.59 -2.76 21.82
N ALA A 146 18.47 -1.88 22.82
CA ALA A 146 17.29 -1.80 23.68
C ALA A 146 16.02 -1.48 22.87
N LEU A 147 16.08 -0.51 21.95
CA LEU A 147 14.97 -0.16 21.07
C LEU A 147 14.57 -1.31 20.14
N MET A 148 15.53 -2.10 19.65
CA MET A 148 15.24 -3.26 18.82
C MET A 148 14.50 -4.35 19.61
N GLU A 149 14.89 -4.60 20.86
CA GLU A 149 14.22 -5.57 21.73
C GLU A 149 12.81 -5.10 22.13
N GLU A 150 12.64 -3.81 22.42
CA GLU A 150 11.32 -3.25 22.70
C GLU A 150 10.42 -3.31 21.46
N ALA A 151 10.95 -2.99 20.28
CA ALA A 151 10.23 -3.07 19.02
C ALA A 151 9.77 -4.50 18.70
N SER A 152 10.62 -5.51 18.94
CA SER A 152 10.23 -6.91 18.73
C SER A 152 9.11 -7.35 19.67
N LYS A 153 9.19 -7.00 20.96
CA LYS A 153 8.12 -7.29 21.94
C LYS A 153 6.80 -6.61 21.56
N ARG A 154 6.84 -5.31 21.23
CA ARG A 154 5.64 -4.56 20.79
C ARG A 154 5.04 -5.14 19.51
N LYS A 155 5.86 -5.64 18.60
CA LYS A 155 5.40 -6.32 17.39
C LYS A 155 4.65 -7.60 17.74
N GLU A 156 5.24 -8.47 18.56
CA GLU A 156 4.60 -9.72 19.00
C GLU A 156 3.27 -9.47 19.73
N GLU A 157 3.22 -8.47 20.61
CA GLU A 157 1.98 -8.07 21.30
C GLU A 157 0.89 -7.61 20.32
N LYS A 158 1.25 -6.83 19.31
CA LYS A 158 0.31 -6.36 18.28
C LYS A 158 -0.15 -7.50 17.38
N GLU A 159 0.73 -8.43 17.03
CA GLU A 159 0.38 -9.62 16.25
C GLU A 159 -0.64 -10.48 16.99
N LYS A 160 -0.46 -10.71 18.30
CA LYS A 160 -1.44 -11.41 19.15
C LYS A 160 -2.79 -10.69 19.23
N LYS A 161 -2.78 -9.38 19.45
CA LYS A 161 -4.02 -8.58 19.46
C LYS A 161 -4.73 -8.61 18.11
N LEU A 162 -3.98 -8.64 17.01
CA LEU A 162 -4.54 -8.74 15.67
C LEU A 162 -5.27 -10.07 15.49
N THR A 163 -4.67 -11.18 15.93
CA THR A 163 -5.31 -12.49 15.85
C THR A 163 -6.55 -12.57 16.72
N GLU A 164 -6.49 -12.08 17.96
CA GLU A 164 -7.66 -12.02 18.87
C GLU A 164 -8.81 -11.19 18.29
N LEU A 165 -8.51 -10.02 17.73
CA LEU A 165 -9.52 -9.17 17.09
C LEU A 165 -10.10 -9.80 15.82
N GLN A 166 -9.28 -10.51 15.04
CA GLN A 166 -9.73 -11.21 13.85
C GLN A 166 -10.68 -12.36 14.21
N GLU A 167 -10.35 -13.14 15.25
CA GLU A 167 -11.22 -14.20 15.77
C GLU A 167 -12.53 -13.62 16.32
N GLY A 168 -12.45 -12.53 17.10
CA GLY A 168 -13.62 -11.83 17.61
C GLY A 168 -14.52 -11.27 16.50
N LYS A 169 -13.92 -10.69 15.45
CA LYS A 169 -14.63 -10.22 14.26
C LYS A 169 -15.39 -11.37 13.60
N ASN A 170 -14.71 -12.49 13.31
CA ASN A 170 -15.32 -13.64 12.66
C ASN A 170 -16.50 -14.18 13.48
N SER A 171 -16.34 -14.29 14.81
CA SER A 171 -17.42 -14.77 15.69
C SER A 171 -18.64 -13.84 15.68
N VAL A 172 -18.42 -12.52 15.69
CA VAL A 172 -19.52 -11.55 15.62
C VAL A 172 -20.18 -11.56 14.24
N GLU A 173 -19.40 -11.67 13.16
CA GLU A 173 -19.94 -11.80 11.80
C GLU A 173 -20.82 -13.04 11.65
N GLU A 174 -20.41 -14.18 12.20
CA GLU A 174 -21.22 -15.40 12.25
C GLU A 174 -22.52 -15.20 13.05
N GLN A 175 -22.46 -14.54 14.21
CA GLN A 175 -23.65 -14.23 15.01
C GLN A 175 -24.61 -13.29 14.29
N VAL A 176 -24.10 -12.25 13.63
CA VAL A 176 -24.90 -11.29 12.86
C VAL A 176 -25.61 -12.00 11.72
N GLU A 177 -24.90 -12.88 10.99
CA GLU A 177 -25.50 -13.62 9.89
C GLU A 177 -26.56 -14.62 10.39
N ALA A 178 -26.29 -15.34 11.47
CA ALA A 178 -27.26 -16.23 12.10
C ALA A 178 -28.51 -15.48 12.57
N LEU A 179 -28.35 -14.32 13.20
CA LEU A 179 -29.46 -13.46 13.64
C LEU A 179 -30.23 -12.87 12.46
N ARG A 180 -29.55 -12.51 11.36
CA ARG A 180 -30.19 -12.03 10.13
C ARG A 180 -31.08 -13.11 9.53
N LEU A 181 -30.59 -14.34 9.41
CA LEU A 181 -31.36 -15.47 8.91
C LEU A 181 -32.55 -15.79 9.83
N ALA A 182 -32.34 -15.79 11.15
CA ALA A 182 -33.42 -16.01 12.12
C ALA A 182 -34.51 -14.93 12.04
N LYS A 183 -34.11 -13.65 11.88
CA LYS A 183 -35.02 -12.52 11.68
C LYS A 183 -35.83 -12.70 10.39
N GLU A 184 -35.18 -12.98 9.27
CA GLU A 184 -35.85 -13.18 7.97
C GLU A 184 -36.83 -14.36 8.02
N ALA A 185 -36.46 -15.46 8.67
CA ALA A 185 -37.32 -16.61 8.87
C ALA A 185 -38.54 -16.28 9.75
N ALA A 186 -38.39 -15.41 10.75
CA ALA A 186 -39.48 -14.97 11.62
C ALA A 186 -40.41 -13.94 10.95
N GLU A 187 -39.88 -13.01 10.16
CA GLU A 187 -40.65 -11.95 9.50
C GLU A 187 -41.44 -12.47 8.29
N LYS A 188 -40.95 -13.50 7.59
CA LYS A 188 -41.61 -14.06 6.39
C LYS A 188 -43.07 -14.49 6.63
N PRO A 189 -43.39 -15.36 7.61
CA PRO A 189 -44.77 -15.78 7.85
C PRO A 189 -45.64 -14.63 8.36
N GLU A 190 -45.09 -13.71 9.16
CA GLU A 190 -45.82 -12.53 9.61
C GLU A 190 -46.21 -11.64 8.41
N LYS A 191 -45.28 -11.42 7.48
CA LYS A 191 -45.52 -10.63 6.26
C LYS A 191 -46.52 -11.31 5.34
N GLU A 192 -46.40 -12.62 5.11
CA GLU A 192 -47.36 -13.39 4.32
C GLU A 192 -48.77 -13.34 4.93
N ALA A 193 -48.87 -13.47 6.26
CA ALA A 193 -50.15 -13.33 6.96
C ALA A 193 -50.73 -11.92 6.86
N LYS A 194 -49.90 -10.87 7.01
CA LYS A 194 -50.31 -9.47 6.82
C LYS A 194 -50.79 -9.21 5.40
N ASP A 195 -50.08 -9.69 4.38
CA ASP A 195 -50.43 -9.49 2.97
C ASP A 195 -51.74 -10.21 2.62
N ILE A 196 -51.96 -11.43 3.11
CA ILE A 196 -53.22 -12.16 2.93
C ILE A 196 -54.37 -11.42 3.60
N HIS A 197 -54.17 -10.98 4.85
CA HIS A 197 -55.19 -10.23 5.59
C HIS A 197 -55.54 -8.91 4.90
N GLN A 198 -54.53 -8.18 4.43
CA GLN A 198 -54.72 -6.93 3.73
C GLN A 198 -55.48 -7.13 2.42
N LYS A 199 -55.11 -8.11 1.60
CA LYS A 199 -55.85 -8.43 0.36
C LYS A 199 -57.30 -8.82 0.64
N ALA A 200 -57.55 -9.67 1.64
CA ALA A 200 -58.90 -10.05 2.01
C ALA A 200 -59.73 -8.86 2.50
N TRP A 201 -59.12 -7.93 3.24
CA TRP A 201 -59.75 -6.69 3.67
C TRP A 201 -60.05 -5.76 2.48
N GLU A 202 -59.11 -5.60 1.56
CA GLU A 202 -59.28 -4.81 0.33
C GLU A 202 -60.37 -5.38 -0.57
N GLU A 203 -60.40 -6.70 -0.80
CA GLU A 203 -61.42 -7.40 -1.58
C GLU A 203 -62.81 -7.27 -0.95
N LYS A 204 -62.91 -7.43 0.38
CA LYS A 204 -64.17 -7.25 1.09
C LYS A 204 -64.68 -5.82 0.94
N ASN A 205 -63.81 -4.83 1.15
CA ASN A 205 -64.18 -3.43 1.02
C ASN A 205 -64.55 -3.06 -0.43
N ALA A 206 -63.84 -3.60 -1.42
CA ALA A 206 -64.15 -3.41 -2.82
C ALA A 206 -65.49 -4.06 -3.20
N ALA A 207 -65.78 -5.25 -2.69
CA ALA A 207 -67.07 -5.92 -2.90
C ALA A 207 -68.22 -5.17 -2.22
N GLU A 208 -68.01 -4.68 -1.00
CA GLU A 208 -68.99 -3.87 -0.27
C GLU A 208 -69.25 -2.55 -1.02
N LYS A 209 -68.20 -1.88 -1.49
CA LYS A 209 -68.32 -0.67 -2.31
C LYS A 209 -69.01 -0.95 -3.64
N ALA A 210 -68.65 -2.03 -4.34
CA ALA A 210 -69.30 -2.42 -5.60
C ALA A 210 -70.78 -2.78 -5.40
N ALA A 211 -71.15 -3.42 -4.29
CA ALA A 211 -72.54 -3.70 -3.94
C ALA A 211 -73.31 -2.41 -3.62
N GLN A 212 -72.69 -1.47 -2.90
CA GLN A 212 -73.26 -0.14 -2.65
C GLN A 212 -73.43 0.65 -3.95
N ASP A 213 -72.42 0.66 -4.81
CA ASP A 213 -72.46 1.34 -6.11
C ASP A 213 -73.49 0.70 -7.05
N GLN A 214 -73.61 -0.63 -7.04
CA GLN A 214 -74.65 -1.35 -7.78
C GLN A 214 -76.05 -1.04 -7.24
N ALA A 215 -76.23 -0.96 -5.92
CA ALA A 215 -77.50 -0.58 -5.31
C ALA A 215 -77.89 0.86 -5.69
N LYS A 216 -76.93 1.80 -5.60
CA LYS A 216 -77.10 3.19 -6.05
C LYS A 216 -77.39 3.27 -7.55
N ALA A 217 -76.70 2.49 -8.37
CA ALA A 217 -76.92 2.46 -9.82
C ALA A 217 -78.31 1.90 -10.18
N LYS A 218 -78.78 0.84 -9.49
CA LYS A 218 -80.15 0.32 -9.65
C LYS A 218 -81.20 1.34 -9.21
N GLU A 219 -80.99 2.00 -8.07
CA GLU A 219 -81.88 3.07 -7.60
C GLU A 219 -81.90 4.24 -8.58
N ALA A 220 -80.75 4.68 -9.09
CA ALA A 220 -80.65 5.73 -10.09
C ALA A 220 -81.33 5.33 -11.41
N PHE A 221 -81.17 4.07 -11.86
CA PHE A 221 -81.87 3.57 -13.04
C PHE A 221 -83.39 3.58 -12.85
N HIS A 222 -83.89 3.10 -11.71
CA HIS A 222 -85.33 3.14 -11.40
C HIS A 222 -85.91 4.56 -11.31
N LYS A 223 -85.10 5.59 -11.02
CA LYS A 223 -85.54 6.99 -11.04
C LYS A 223 -85.59 7.59 -12.45
N LEU A 224 -84.90 6.99 -13.41
CA LEU A 224 -84.82 7.46 -14.79
C LEU A 224 -85.74 6.65 -15.74
N ASP A 225 -86.12 5.43 -15.36
CA ASP A 225 -87.05 4.55 -16.08
C ASP A 225 -88.48 4.72 -15.52
N ASP A 226 -89.10 5.86 -15.83
CA ASP A 226 -90.43 6.23 -15.34
C ASP A 226 -91.53 5.27 -15.84
N ASN A 227 -91.38 4.73 -17.05
CA ASN A 227 -92.37 3.84 -17.66
C ASN A 227 -92.18 2.35 -17.30
N THR A 228 -91.10 2.02 -16.58
CA THR A 228 -90.73 0.68 -16.10
C THR A 228 -90.59 -0.36 -17.23
N ASP A 229 -90.25 0.07 -18.44
CA ASP A 229 -90.07 -0.82 -19.59
C ASP A 229 -88.68 -1.47 -19.62
N GLY A 230 -87.80 -1.09 -18.68
CA GLY A 230 -86.45 -1.61 -18.55
C GLY A 230 -85.45 -0.99 -19.53
N MET A 231 -85.81 0.08 -20.23
CA MET A 231 -84.94 0.87 -21.11
C MET A 231 -85.11 2.36 -20.86
N ILE A 232 -84.00 3.11 -20.77
CA ILE A 232 -84.09 4.57 -20.67
C ILE A 232 -84.32 5.14 -22.06
N SER A 233 -85.42 5.87 -22.24
CA SER A 233 -85.79 6.55 -23.48
C SER A 233 -85.27 8.00 -23.53
N VAL A 234 -85.28 8.60 -24.73
CA VAL A 234 -84.81 9.99 -24.94
C VAL A 234 -85.72 10.98 -24.20
N VAL A 235 -87.02 10.66 -24.16
CA VAL A 235 -88.05 11.51 -23.54
C VAL A 235 -87.88 11.53 -22.02
N GLU A 236 -87.54 10.40 -21.40
CA GLU A 236 -87.32 10.31 -19.95
C GLU A 236 -86.06 11.07 -19.51
N LEU A 237 -84.99 11.05 -20.33
CA LEU A 237 -83.77 11.81 -20.04
C LEU A 237 -83.99 13.34 -20.10
N GLN A 238 -84.86 13.82 -21.00
CA GLN A 238 -85.17 15.24 -21.15
C GLN A 238 -85.91 15.85 -19.95
N VAL A 239 -86.48 15.02 -19.07
CA VAL A 239 -87.17 15.44 -17.83
C VAL A 239 -86.17 15.74 -16.69
N HIS A 240 -84.88 15.40 -16.87
CA HIS A 240 -83.82 15.65 -15.90
C HIS A 240 -82.80 16.67 -16.44
N PRO A 241 -83.02 17.99 -16.23
CA PRO A 241 -82.07 19.05 -16.59
C PRO A 241 -80.69 18.88 -15.94
N GLU A 242 -80.61 18.14 -14.84
CA GLU A 242 -79.39 17.83 -14.08
C GLU A 242 -78.35 17.01 -14.88
N LEU A 243 -78.76 16.40 -16.00
CA LEU A 243 -77.90 15.56 -16.85
C LEU A 243 -77.28 16.31 -18.04
N ASP A 244 -77.57 17.60 -18.14
CA ASP A 244 -76.99 18.55 -19.09
C ASP A 244 -75.46 18.64 -18.91
N VAL A 245 -74.73 18.49 -20.02
CA VAL A 245 -73.26 18.43 -20.03
C VAL A 245 -72.65 19.77 -20.43
N ASP A 246 -73.29 20.52 -21.32
CA ASP A 246 -72.79 21.82 -21.78
C ASP A 246 -73.29 22.97 -20.90
N GLY A 247 -74.24 22.69 -20.00
CA GLY A 247 -74.68 23.57 -18.93
C GLY A 247 -75.57 24.71 -19.45
N ASP A 248 -76.16 24.54 -20.63
CA ASP A 248 -77.07 25.51 -21.25
C ASP A 248 -78.46 25.55 -20.60
N GLY A 249 -78.73 24.62 -19.67
CA GLY A 249 -79.95 24.50 -18.89
C GLY A 249 -81.01 23.60 -19.53
N THR A 250 -80.74 22.99 -20.69
CA THR A 250 -81.66 22.14 -21.44
C THR A 250 -80.98 20.92 -22.07
N LEU A 251 -81.48 19.71 -21.80
CA LEU A 251 -80.94 18.51 -22.42
C LEU A 251 -81.43 18.39 -23.88
N SER A 252 -80.56 18.70 -24.86
CA SER A 252 -80.94 18.64 -26.28
C SER A 252 -81.17 17.19 -26.76
N GLU A 253 -81.98 17.00 -27.82
CA GLU A 253 -82.32 15.66 -28.34
C GLU A 253 -81.08 14.87 -28.81
N MET A 254 -80.08 15.56 -29.37
CA MET A 254 -78.81 14.96 -29.77
C MET A 254 -78.00 14.50 -28.55
N GLU A 255 -77.94 15.29 -27.49
CA GLU A 255 -77.22 14.95 -26.26
C GLU A 255 -77.92 13.83 -25.50
N ALA A 256 -79.24 13.89 -25.40
CA ALA A 256 -80.07 12.84 -24.82
C ALA A 256 -79.93 11.51 -25.59
N GLN A 257 -79.82 11.54 -26.93
CA GLN A 257 -79.60 10.35 -27.74
C GLN A 257 -78.20 9.74 -27.52
N VAL A 258 -77.15 10.57 -27.46
CA VAL A 258 -75.79 10.12 -27.13
C VAL A 258 -75.76 9.52 -25.71
N ARG A 259 -76.40 10.19 -24.74
CA ARG A 259 -76.47 9.73 -23.35
C ARG A 259 -77.28 8.44 -23.22
N LYS A 260 -78.39 8.31 -23.94
CA LYS A 260 -79.21 7.10 -24.03
C LYS A 260 -78.40 5.93 -24.57
N GLU A 261 -77.62 6.14 -25.62
CA GLU A 261 -76.75 5.09 -26.17
C GLU A 261 -75.69 4.66 -25.16
N ILE A 262 -75.07 5.59 -24.45
CA ILE A 262 -74.09 5.30 -23.39
C ILE A 262 -74.72 4.54 -22.21
N LEU A 263 -75.87 4.99 -21.70
CA LEU A 263 -76.55 4.41 -20.54
C LEU A 263 -77.11 3.01 -20.84
N ASN A 264 -77.73 2.81 -22.02
CA ASN A 264 -78.21 1.50 -22.45
C ASN A 264 -77.06 0.54 -22.80
N TYR A 265 -75.92 1.04 -23.29
CA TYR A 265 -74.73 0.23 -23.53
C TYR A 265 -74.05 -0.20 -22.22
N GLN A 266 -73.99 0.66 -21.20
CA GLN A 266 -73.50 0.29 -19.87
C GLN A 266 -74.44 -0.68 -19.13
N GLY A 267 -75.76 -0.57 -19.32
CA GLY A 267 -76.74 -1.58 -18.87
C GLY A 267 -76.59 -2.95 -19.56
N ARG A 268 -76.27 -2.97 -20.87
CA ARG A 268 -75.96 -4.21 -21.62
C ARG A 268 -74.60 -4.81 -21.33
N LEU A 269 -73.58 -4.01 -21.02
CA LEU A 269 -72.30 -4.53 -20.55
C LEU A 269 -72.45 -5.20 -19.19
N PHE A 270 -73.31 -4.69 -18.30
CA PHE A 270 -73.58 -5.30 -16.99
C PHE A 270 -74.17 -6.72 -17.09
N THR A 271 -75.05 -6.97 -18.08
CA THR A 271 -75.61 -8.30 -18.32
C THR A 271 -74.66 -9.22 -19.10
N LYS A 272 -73.91 -8.69 -20.08
CA LYS A 272 -72.92 -9.48 -20.83
C LYS A 272 -71.67 -9.82 -20.02
N TYR A 273 -71.14 -8.93 -19.19
CA TYR A 273 -69.98 -9.24 -18.33
C TYR A 273 -70.36 -10.24 -17.22
N LEU A 274 -71.57 -10.17 -16.67
CA LEU A 274 -72.05 -11.19 -15.73
C LEU A 274 -72.22 -12.55 -16.42
N LEU A 275 -72.76 -12.60 -17.65
CA LEU A 275 -72.88 -13.85 -18.41
C LEU A 275 -71.52 -14.40 -18.86
N VAL A 276 -70.56 -13.55 -19.19
CA VAL A 276 -69.19 -13.93 -19.57
C VAL A 276 -68.39 -14.41 -18.36
N ILE A 277 -68.54 -13.80 -17.17
CA ILE A 277 -67.89 -14.25 -15.94
C ILE A 277 -68.52 -15.58 -15.46
N ILE A 278 -69.84 -15.74 -15.54
CA ILE A 278 -70.52 -17.01 -15.21
C ILE A 278 -70.16 -18.11 -16.21
N ASN A 279 -70.05 -17.82 -17.52
CA ASN A 279 -69.60 -18.80 -18.51
C ASN A 279 -68.09 -19.11 -18.41
N LEU A 280 -67.21 -18.14 -18.10
CA LEU A 280 -65.79 -18.43 -17.89
C LEU A 280 -65.54 -19.27 -16.64
N LEU A 281 -66.37 -19.15 -15.60
CA LEU A 281 -66.32 -20.01 -14.41
C LEU A 281 -66.93 -21.40 -14.64
N SER A 282 -67.73 -21.58 -15.69
CA SER A 282 -68.39 -22.86 -16.04
C SER A 282 -67.68 -23.66 -17.15
N ILE A 283 -66.67 -23.09 -17.81
CA ILE A 283 -65.92 -23.70 -18.92
C ILE A 283 -64.49 -24.15 -18.52
N LEU A 284 -64.07 -23.92 -17.27
CA LEU A 284 -62.80 -24.46 -16.76
C LEU A 284 -63.01 -25.78 -15.98
N PRO A 285 -62.70 -26.95 -16.57
CA PRO A 285 -62.56 -28.17 -15.79
C PRO A 285 -61.33 -28.08 -14.86
N PRO A 286 -61.39 -28.71 -13.67
CA PRO A 286 -60.31 -28.71 -12.69
C PRO A 286 -59.22 -29.72 -13.09
N LYS A 287 -57.95 -29.34 -12.86
CA LYS A 287 -56.67 -30.07 -13.08
C LYS A 287 -56.15 -29.89 -14.52
N VAL A 288 -54.95 -29.34 -14.74
CA VAL A 288 -53.62 -29.90 -14.45
C VAL A 288 -52.65 -28.72 -14.17
N LEU A 289 -52.33 -28.38 -12.92
CA LEU A 289 -51.15 -28.82 -12.15
C LEU A 289 -49.89 -29.19 -12.96
N LEU A 290 -48.83 -28.45 -12.69
CA LEU A 290 -47.43 -28.90 -12.64
C LEU A 290 -46.67 -29.08 -13.96
N THR A 291 -45.57 -28.31 -14.02
CA THR A 291 -44.23 -28.73 -14.43
C THR A 291 -44.05 -29.27 -15.85
N HIS A 292 -43.26 -28.57 -16.66
CA HIS A 292 -41.95 -29.12 -17.05
C HIS A 292 -41.09 -28.01 -17.67
N SER A 293 -40.03 -27.70 -16.93
CA SER A 293 -38.81 -27.06 -17.38
C SER A 293 -38.22 -27.80 -18.57
N ILE A 294 -37.95 -27.09 -19.68
CA ILE A 294 -37.03 -27.55 -20.71
C ILE A 294 -35.97 -26.46 -20.91
N SER A 295 -34.81 -26.78 -20.36
CA SER A 295 -33.51 -26.16 -20.62
C SER A 295 -33.09 -26.44 -22.06
N ILE A 296 -32.79 -25.40 -22.84
CA ILE A 296 -31.89 -25.51 -23.99
C ILE A 296 -30.81 -24.44 -23.85
N ARG A 297 -29.65 -24.93 -23.42
CA ARG A 297 -28.36 -24.26 -23.43
C ARG A 297 -27.77 -24.48 -24.82
N SER A 298 -27.60 -23.44 -25.63
CA SER A 298 -26.67 -23.46 -26.76
C SER A 298 -25.63 -22.38 -26.57
N ARG A 299 -24.37 -22.81 -26.62
CA ARG A 299 -23.14 -22.04 -26.43
C ARG A 299 -23.11 -20.80 -27.32
N ALA A 300 -22.66 -19.70 -26.71
CA ALA A 300 -22.06 -18.56 -27.37
C ALA A 300 -20.68 -18.94 -27.92
N GLU A 301 -20.34 -18.29 -29.04
CA GLU A 301 -19.00 -18.05 -29.56
C GLU A 301 -18.11 -17.34 -28.54
#